data_AF-A0A3D3I266-F1
#
_entry.id   AF-A0A3D3I266-F1
#
_cell.length_a   1.000
_cell.length_b   1.000
_cell.length_c   1.000
_cell.angle_alpha   90.00
_cell.angle_beta   90.00
_cell.angle_gamma   90.00
#
_symmetry.space_group_name_H-M   'P 1'
#
loop_
_entity.id
_entity.type
_entity.pdbx_description
1 polymer ?
#
loop_
_entity_poly.entity_id
_entity_poly.type
_entity_poly.pdbx_seq_one_letter_code
_entity_poly.pdbx_strand_id
1 'polypeptide(L)'
;IVDTWWQTETGAIMITPLPGISGTKPGSATRPFPGVAATLMNEEGQELNLDSGDPEGTGGILALTEPWPSMLRGIWGDPERYQQTYWSRFPGKYFPGDGCKVDGDGSYWLLGRVDDIML
;
A
#
# COMPACT_ATOMS: atom_id res chain seq x y z
N ILE A 1 -11.70 15.40 7.57
CA ILE A 1 -10.46 15.46 6.76
C ILE A 1 -10.29 14.08 6.16
N VAL A 2 -9.89 14.00 4.89
CA VAL A 2 -9.60 12.73 4.23
C VAL A 2 -8.13 12.73 3.84
N ASP A 3 -7.34 11.85 4.45
CA ASP A 3 -5.95 11.62 4.09
C ASP A 3 -5.93 10.46 3.09
N THR A 4 -5.59 10.75 1.83
CA THR A 4 -5.79 9.85 0.70
C THR A 4 -4.44 9.41 0.15
N TRP A 5 -4.04 8.17 0.42
CA TRP A 5 -2.84 7.60 -0.18
C TRP A 5 -3.16 6.98 -1.55
N TRP A 6 -2.34 7.34 -2.54
CA TRP A 6 -2.35 6.85 -3.93
C TRP A 6 -1.08 7.28 -4.65
N GLN A 7 -0.89 6.77 -5.87
CA GLN A 7 0.23 7.12 -6.74
C GLN A 7 -0.24 7.30 -8.18
N THR A 8 0.60 7.88 -9.03
CA THR A 8 0.33 8.00 -10.48
C THR A 8 -0.08 6.65 -11.08
N GLU A 9 0.61 5.59 -10.67
CA GLU A 9 0.44 4.22 -11.13
C GLU A 9 -0.87 3.57 -10.66
N THR A 10 -1.42 4.02 -9.54
CA THR A 10 -2.68 3.47 -9.03
C THR A 10 -3.90 4.06 -9.73
N GLY A 11 -3.76 5.26 -10.31
CA GLY A 11 -4.80 5.96 -11.07
C GLY A 11 -6.01 6.45 -10.25
N ALA A 12 -6.14 6.00 -9.00
CA ALA A 12 -7.19 6.39 -8.07
C ALA A 12 -6.72 6.19 -6.62
N ILE A 13 -7.54 6.65 -5.67
CA ILE A 13 -7.31 6.52 -4.23
C ILE A 13 -7.32 5.05 -3.81
N MET A 14 -6.30 4.64 -3.04
CA MET A 14 -6.14 3.26 -2.63
C MET A 14 -6.42 3.04 -1.15
N ILE A 15 -6.00 3.96 -0.28
CA ILE A 15 -6.21 3.89 1.18
C ILE A 15 -6.68 5.28 1.64
N THR A 16 -7.84 5.35 2.26
CA THR A 16 -8.42 6.61 2.71
C THR A 16 -9.59 6.41 3.69
N PRO A 17 -9.85 7.37 4.61
CA PRO A 17 -11.11 7.36 5.36
C PRO A 17 -12.30 7.70 4.47
N LEU A 18 -13.42 7.01 4.69
CA LEU A 18 -14.70 7.36 4.10
C LEU A 18 -15.39 8.42 4.98
N PRO A 19 -15.63 9.65 4.47
CA PRO A 19 -16.18 10.73 5.28
C PRO A 19 -17.59 10.37 5.78
N GLY A 20 -17.83 10.59 7.07
CA GLY A 20 -19.10 10.23 7.72
C GLY A 20 -19.19 8.77 8.15
N ILE A 21 -18.16 7.94 7.90
CA ILE A 21 -18.12 6.52 8.28
C ILE A 21 -16.87 6.22 9.12
N SER A 22 -15.68 6.63 8.66
CA SER A 22 -14.40 6.27 9.28
C SER A 22 -14.02 7.25 10.40
N GLY A 23 -13.59 6.73 11.56
CA GLY A 23 -12.86 7.50 12.56
C GLY A 23 -11.42 7.77 12.09
N THR A 24 -10.97 9.02 12.15
CA THR A 24 -9.64 9.41 11.65
C THR A 24 -8.63 9.58 12.77
N LYS A 25 -7.38 9.14 12.54
CA LYS A 25 -6.21 9.44 13.37
C LYS A 25 -5.29 10.39 12.58
N PRO A 26 -4.80 11.50 13.18
CA PRO A 26 -3.92 12.43 12.45
C PRO A 26 -2.69 11.73 11.89
N GLY A 27 -2.50 11.79 10.56
CA GLY A 27 -1.38 11.15 9.84
C GLY A 27 -1.64 9.70 9.38
N SER A 28 -2.81 9.13 9.67
CA SER A 28 -3.19 7.81 9.13
C SER A 28 -4.15 7.96 7.94
N ALA A 29 -3.88 7.18 6.88
CA ALA A 29 -4.79 7.00 5.76
C ALA A 29 -5.97 6.06 6.09
N THR A 30 -6.02 5.51 7.31
CA THR A 30 -7.05 4.60 7.84
C THR A 30 -7.10 3.24 7.13
N ARG A 31 -8.06 2.94 6.26
CA ARG A 31 -8.26 1.60 5.69
C ARG A 31 -8.20 1.60 4.16
N PRO A 32 -7.88 0.45 3.54
CA PRO A 32 -7.98 0.30 2.10
C PRO A 32 -9.40 0.65 1.61
N PHE A 33 -9.45 1.32 0.47
CA PHE A 33 -10.71 1.67 -0.18
C PHE A 33 -11.45 0.38 -0.58
N PRO A 34 -12.80 0.36 -0.60
CA PRO A 34 -13.54 -0.83 -1.01
C PRO A 34 -13.08 -1.35 -2.39
N GLY A 35 -12.73 -2.64 -2.45
CA GLY A 35 -12.18 -3.28 -3.65
C GLY A 35 -10.65 -3.19 -3.78
N VAL A 36 -9.96 -2.58 -2.82
CA VAL A 36 -8.49 -2.58 -2.73
C VAL A 36 -8.06 -3.59 -1.66
N ALA A 37 -7.22 -4.55 -2.06
CA ALA A 37 -6.60 -5.52 -1.16
C ALA A 37 -5.14 -5.14 -0.91
N ALA A 38 -4.82 -4.77 0.33
CA ALA A 38 -3.50 -4.34 0.77
C ALA A 38 -2.96 -5.23 1.89
N THR A 39 -1.65 -5.44 1.90
CA THR A 39 -0.93 -6.19 2.94
C THR A 39 0.44 -5.56 3.20
N LEU A 40 1.13 -6.03 4.24
CA LEU A 40 2.53 -5.70 4.49
C LEU A 40 3.41 -6.93 4.23
N MET A 41 4.56 -6.69 3.62
CA MET A 41 5.58 -7.69 3.32
C MET A 41 6.83 -7.42 4.16
N ASN A 42 7.56 -8.46 4.54
CA ASN A 42 8.92 -8.33 5.09
C ASN A 42 9.98 -8.24 3.96
N GLU A 43 11.24 -8.09 4.35
CA GLU A 43 12.36 -8.01 3.40
C GLU A 43 12.58 -9.32 2.62
N GLU A 44 12.21 -10.44 3.22
CA GLU A 44 12.27 -11.78 2.63
C GLU A 44 11.12 -12.06 1.65
N GLY A 45 10.18 -11.12 1.45
CA GLY A 45 9.06 -11.25 0.52
C GLY A 45 7.90 -12.11 1.04
N GLN A 46 7.79 -12.28 2.36
CA GLN A 46 6.70 -12.97 3.03
C GLN A 46 5.65 -11.97 3.53
N GLU A 47 4.37 -12.36 3.45
CA GLU A 47 3.27 -11.58 4.02
C GLU A 47 3.36 -11.56 5.55
N LEU A 48 3.20 -10.38 6.14
CA LEU A 48 3.16 -10.19 7.58
C LEU A 48 1.74 -10.38 8.11
N ASN A 49 1.63 -10.99 9.29
CA ASN A 49 0.36 -11.03 10.00
C ASN A 49 0.03 -9.63 10.56
N LEU A 50 -1.04 -9.03 10.05
CA LEU A 50 -1.55 -7.73 10.49
C LEU A 50 -2.35 -7.81 11.79
N ASP A 51 -2.79 -9.01 12.18
CA ASP A 51 -3.48 -9.30 13.44
C ASP A 51 -2.52 -10.03 14.39
N SER A 52 -1.38 -9.41 14.67
CA SER A 52 -0.35 -9.94 15.56
C SER A 52 -0.74 -9.85 17.05
N GLY A 53 -1.80 -9.12 17.38
CA GLY A 53 -2.17 -8.77 18.75
C GLY A 53 -1.23 -7.75 19.41
N ASP A 54 -0.26 -7.21 18.66
CA ASP A 54 0.65 -6.17 19.14
C ASP A 54 -0.08 -4.81 19.21
N PRO A 55 -0.15 -4.14 20.38
CA PRO A 55 -0.74 -2.81 20.50
C PRO A 55 -0.05 -1.76 19.63
N GLU A 56 1.25 -1.90 19.39
CA GLU A 56 1.98 -1.02 18.50
C GLU A 56 1.68 -1.32 17.03
N GLY A 57 1.24 -2.53 16.69
CA GLY A 57 0.95 -2.99 15.34
C GLY A 57 2.17 -3.49 14.57
N THR A 58 2.00 -3.73 13.28
CA THR A 58 2.98 -4.39 12.41
C THR A 58 3.54 -3.40 11.37
N GLY A 59 4.86 -3.29 11.27
CA GLY A 59 5.55 -2.49 10.26
C GLY A 59 6.14 -3.33 9.14
N GLY A 60 6.13 -2.83 7.91
CA GLY A 60 6.69 -3.53 6.76
C GLY A 60 6.59 -2.72 5.47
N ILE A 61 6.70 -3.44 4.35
CA ILE A 61 6.63 -2.87 3.01
C ILE A 61 5.21 -3.04 2.48
N LEU A 62 4.57 -1.96 2.03
CA LEU A 62 3.22 -2.03 1.48
C LEU A 62 3.22 -2.85 0.17
N ALA A 63 2.22 -3.70 0.00
CA ALA A 63 1.94 -4.38 -1.26
C ALA A 63 0.42 -4.46 -1.50
N LEU A 64 0.03 -4.46 -2.78
CA LEU A 64 -1.36 -4.71 -3.19
C LEU A 64 -1.47 -6.11 -3.78
N THR A 65 -2.39 -6.92 -3.23
CA THR A 65 -2.43 -8.37 -3.48
C THR A 65 -3.31 -8.76 -4.66
N GLU A 66 -4.17 -7.85 -5.13
CA GLU A 66 -5.09 -8.07 -6.25
C GLU A 66 -5.07 -6.86 -7.19
N PRO A 67 -5.28 -7.06 -8.51
CA PRO A 67 -5.40 -5.96 -9.46
C PRO A 67 -6.70 -5.19 -9.25
N TRP A 68 -6.65 -3.88 -9.49
CA TRP A 68 -7.81 -2.98 -9.41
C TRP A 68 -8.13 -2.33 -10.77
N PRO A 69 -9.34 -1.76 -10.96
CA PRO A 69 -9.78 -1.27 -12.26
C PRO A 69 -8.90 -0.16 -12.87
N SER A 70 -8.44 0.79 -12.05
CA SER A 70 -7.65 1.96 -12.49
C SER A 70 -6.14 1.71 -12.57
N MET A 71 -5.70 0.47 -12.33
CA MET A 71 -4.28 0.10 -12.35
C MET A 71 -3.63 0.41 -13.70
N LEU A 72 -2.43 0.99 -13.68
CA LEU A 72 -1.61 1.13 -14.87
C LEU A 72 -1.43 -0.21 -15.61
N ARG A 73 -1.36 -0.15 -16.94
CA ARG A 73 -1.24 -1.35 -17.78
C ARG A 73 0.17 -1.67 -18.26
N GLY A 74 1.12 -0.76 -18.00
CA GLY A 74 2.51 -0.90 -18.43
C GLY A 74 3.25 0.44 -18.44
N ILE A 75 4.52 0.40 -18.83
CA ILE A 75 5.33 1.57 -19.15
C ILE A 75 5.46 1.65 -20.66
N TRP A 76 5.22 2.84 -21.23
CA TRP A 76 5.25 3.04 -22.68
C TRP A 76 6.61 2.67 -23.28
N GLY A 77 6.60 1.75 -24.25
CA GLY A 77 7.80 1.28 -24.93
C GLY A 77 8.72 0.39 -24.10
N ASP A 78 8.36 0.06 -22.85
CA ASP A 78 9.24 -0.65 -21.92
C ASP A 78 8.45 -1.64 -21.01
N PRO A 79 7.96 -2.77 -21.58
CA PRO A 79 7.22 -3.77 -20.81
C PRO A 79 8.09 -4.50 -19.78
N GLU A 80 9.40 -4.58 -20.01
CA GLU A 80 10.33 -5.23 -19.08
C GLU A 80 10.48 -4.42 -17.81
N ARG A 81 10.67 -3.10 -17.92
CA ARG A 81 10.71 -2.22 -16.75
C ARG A 81 9.43 -2.26 -15.94
N TYR A 82 8.25 -2.38 -16.57
CA TYR A 82 7.00 -2.55 -15.82
C TYR A 82 7.02 -3.79 -14.92
N GLN A 83 7.48 -4.94 -15.43
CA GLN A 83 7.62 -6.16 -14.62
C GLN A 83 8.69 -6.02 -13.54
N GLN A 84 9.86 -5.49 -13.91
CA GLN A 84 10.97 -5.32 -12.97
C GLN A 84 10.63 -4.36 -11.84
N THR A 85 9.98 -3.23 -12.12
CA THR A 85 9.66 -2.21 -11.11
C THR A 85 8.56 -2.67 -10.16
N TYR A 86 7.45 -3.20 -10.67
CA TYR A 86 6.25 -3.38 -9.85
C TYR A 86 5.95 -4.83 -9.44
N TRP A 87 6.55 -5.83 -10.10
CA TRP A 87 6.16 -7.24 -9.94
C TRP A 87 7.31 -8.20 -9.58
N SER A 88 8.57 -7.76 -9.69
CA SER A 88 9.73 -8.62 -9.45
C SER A 88 10.00 -8.88 -7.97
N ARG A 89 9.75 -7.88 -7.11
CA ARG A 89 10.08 -7.94 -5.68
C ARG A 89 9.20 -8.93 -4.92
N PHE A 90 7.89 -8.95 -5.23
CA PHE A 90 6.91 -9.80 -4.59
C PHE A 90 6.10 -10.54 -5.66
N PRO A 91 6.41 -11.80 -5.99
CA PRO A 91 5.72 -12.53 -7.04
C PRO A 91 4.19 -12.54 -6.85
N GLY A 92 3.47 -12.08 -7.87
CA GLY A 92 2.00 -12.01 -7.86
C GLY A 92 1.41 -10.83 -7.08
N LYS A 93 2.23 -9.94 -6.53
CA LYS A 93 1.78 -8.74 -5.79
C LYS A 93 2.39 -7.49 -6.39
N TYR A 94 1.60 -6.42 -6.42
CA TYR A 94 2.07 -5.12 -6.87
C TYR A 94 2.85 -4.43 -5.75
N PHE A 95 4.07 -4.00 -6.06
CA PHE A 95 4.94 -3.26 -5.15
C PHE A 95 4.88 -1.74 -5.45
N PRO A 96 4.21 -0.94 -4.59
CA PRO A 96 4.14 0.52 -4.74
C PRO A 96 5.44 1.25 -4.40
N GLY A 97 6.33 0.67 -3.58
CA GLY A 97 7.56 1.34 -3.14
C GLY A 97 7.46 2.13 -1.84
N ASP A 98 6.42 1.92 -1.04
CA ASP A 98 6.21 2.61 0.23
C ASP A 98 6.37 1.68 1.44
N GLY A 99 6.97 2.20 2.51
CA GLY A 99 6.94 1.61 3.83
C GLY A 99 5.62 1.95 4.51
N CYS A 100 5.06 0.99 5.24
CA CYS A 100 3.78 1.19 5.92
C CYS A 100 3.75 0.44 7.25
N LYS A 101 3.02 1.01 8.20
CA LYS A 101 2.69 0.38 9.48
C LYS A 101 1.18 0.25 9.59
N VAL A 102 0.70 -0.90 10.05
CA VAL A 102 -0.71 -1.14 10.37
C VAL A 102 -0.83 -1.27 11.89
N ASP A 103 -1.58 -0.37 12.52
CA ASP A 103 -1.78 -0.40 13.98
C ASP A 103 -2.82 -1.45 14.41
N GLY A 104 -2.97 -1.66 15.73
CA GLY A 104 -3.92 -2.63 16.28
C GLY A 104 -5.40 -2.37 15.97
N ASP A 105 -5.77 -1.17 15.48
CA ASP A 105 -7.14 -0.88 15.01
C ASP A 105 -7.31 -1.13 13.50
N GLY A 106 -6.24 -1.60 12.84
CA GLY A 106 -6.16 -1.81 11.40
C GLY A 106 -5.96 -0.52 10.60
N SER A 107 -5.43 0.54 11.22
CA SER A 107 -5.18 1.81 10.54
C SER A 107 -3.80 1.79 9.87
N TYR A 108 -3.75 2.17 8.59
CA TYR A 108 -2.55 2.23 7.76
C TYR A 108 -1.86 3.59 7.94
N TRP A 109 -0.56 3.53 8.21
CA TRP A 109 0.33 4.67 8.41
C TRP A 109 1.47 4.58 7.40
N LEU A 110 1.46 5.49 6.43
CA LEU A 110 2.42 5.49 5.34
C LEU A 110 3.69 6.20 5.84
N LEU A 111 4.81 5.48 5.85
CA LEU A 111 6.08 5.95 6.42
C LEU A 111 6.96 6.66 5.38
N GLY A 112 6.56 6.63 4.11
CA GLY A 112 7.28 7.19 2.98
C GLY A 112 7.95 6.13 2.11
N ARG A 113 8.75 6.61 1.15
CA ARG A 113 9.43 5.77 0.16
C ARG A 113 10.46 4.85 0.83
N VAL A 114 10.47 3.59 0.42
CA VAL A 114 11.54 2.64 0.79
C VAL A 114 12.66 2.61 -0.25
N ASP A 115 12.45 3.22 -1.41
CA ASP A 115 13.48 3.44 -2.43
C ASP A 115 14.02 4.88 -2.39
N ASP A 116 15.09 5.14 -3.15
CA ASP A 116 15.81 6.43 -3.19
C ASP A 116 14.99 7.58 -3.82
N ILE A 117 13.68 7.43 -3.98
CA ILE A 117 12.80 8.47 -4.49
C ILE A 117 12.47 9.42 -3.34
N MET A 118 12.84 10.70 -3.48
CA MET A 118 12.43 11.76 -2.57
C MET A 118 11.12 12.41 -3.06
N LEU A 119 10.18 12.61 -2.14
CA LEU A 119 8.93 13.37 -2.32
C LEU A 119 9.04 14.75 -1.66
#